data_AF-A0A2J8K9H2-F1
#
_entry.id   AF-A0A2J8K9H2-F1
#
_cell.length_a   1.000
_cell.length_b   1.000
_cell.length_c   1.000
_cell.angle_alpha   90.00
_cell.angle_beta   90.00
_cell.angle_gamma   90.00
#
_symmetry.space_group_name_H-M   'P 1'
#
loop_
_entity.id
_entity.type
_entity.pdbx_description
1 polymer ?
#
loop_
_entity_poly.entity_id
_entity_poly.type
_entity_poly.pdbx_seq_one_letter_code
_entity_poly.pdbx_strand_id
1 'polypeptide(L)'
;MMWQKYAGSRRSMPLGARILFHSVFYAGGFAIVYYLIQKFHSRGLYYKLAVEQLQSHPEAQEALGPPLNIHYLKLIDRENFVDIADAKLKIPVSGSKSEGLLYVHSSRGGPFQ
;
A
#
# COMPACT_ATOMS: atom_id res chain seq x y z
N MET A 1 -15.89 -56.62 8.57
CA MET A 1 -16.00 -55.29 7.93
C MET A 1 -14.70 -54.98 7.21
N MET A 2 -14.69 -55.05 5.87
CA MET A 2 -13.53 -54.70 5.05
C MET A 2 -13.48 -53.17 4.88
N TRP A 3 -12.42 -52.55 5.38
CA TRP A 3 -12.13 -51.15 5.11
C TRP A 3 -11.66 -51.02 3.66
N GLN A 4 -12.54 -50.52 2.79
CA GLN A 4 -12.20 -50.20 1.41
C GLN A 4 -11.26 -48.98 1.44
N LYS A 5 -9.97 -49.20 1.23
CA LYS A 5 -9.01 -48.11 1.06
C LYS A 5 -9.33 -47.41 -0.26
N TYR A 6 -9.89 -46.22 -0.21
CA TYR A 6 -9.93 -45.35 -1.39
C TYR A 6 -8.50 -45.09 -1.84
N ALA A 7 -8.11 -45.71 -2.94
CA ALA A 7 -6.91 -45.34 -3.67
C ALA A 7 -7.15 -43.98 -4.32
N GLY A 8 -7.08 -42.91 -3.51
CA GLY A 8 -6.99 -41.56 -4.01
C GLY A 8 -5.71 -41.45 -4.83
N SER A 9 -5.83 -41.61 -6.15
CA SER A 9 -4.76 -41.31 -7.09
C SER A 9 -4.38 -39.85 -6.87
N ARG A 10 -3.34 -39.60 -6.07
CA ARG A 10 -2.62 -38.31 -6.10
C ARG A 10 -1.97 -38.24 -7.47
N ARG A 11 -2.75 -37.84 -8.50
CA ARG A 11 -2.17 -37.40 -9.76
C ARG A 11 -1.33 -36.18 -9.43
N SER A 12 -0.01 -36.36 -9.43
CA SER A 12 0.92 -35.24 -9.37
C SER A 12 0.57 -34.28 -10.49
N MET A 13 0.27 -33.02 -10.17
CA MET A 13 -0.04 -32.02 -11.19
C MET A 13 1.09 -31.99 -12.24
N PRO A 14 0.78 -31.92 -13.54
CA PRO A 14 1.81 -31.73 -14.56
C PRO A 14 2.57 -30.43 -14.28
N LEU A 15 3.85 -30.38 -14.65
CA LEU A 15 4.74 -29.26 -14.32
C LEU A 15 4.16 -27.91 -14.78
N GLY A 16 3.58 -27.86 -15.99
CA GLY A 16 2.94 -26.66 -16.51
C GLY A 16 1.77 -26.17 -15.63
N ALA A 17 0.91 -27.08 -15.16
CA ALA A 17 -0.19 -26.70 -14.26
C ALA A 17 0.30 -26.17 -12.91
N ARG A 18 1.40 -26.71 -12.38
CA ARG A 18 2.04 -26.19 -11.16
C ARG A 18 2.59 -24.79 -11.36
N ILE A 19 3.30 -24.55 -12.47
CA ILE A 19 3.86 -23.22 -12.78
C ILE A 19 2.74 -22.19 -12.88
N LEU A 20 1.65 -22.51 -13.59
CA LEU A 20 0.49 -21.62 -13.71
C LEU A 20 -0.21 -21.38 -12.37
N PHE A 21 -0.39 -22.42 -11.56
CA PHE A 21 -0.98 -22.27 -10.24
C PHE A 21 -0.14 -21.35 -9.34
N HIS A 22 1.17 -21.59 -9.29
CA HIS A 22 2.09 -20.77 -8.50
C HIS A 22 2.14 -19.33 -9.01
N SER A 23 2.19 -19.10 -10.33
CA SER A 23 2.24 -17.73 -10.86
C SER A 23 0.99 -16.94 -10.51
N VAL A 24 -0.21 -17.53 -10.65
CA VAL A 24 -1.47 -16.91 -10.25
C VAL A 24 -1.50 -16.65 -8.75
N PHE A 25 -1.09 -17.64 -7.95
CA PHE A 25 -1.05 -17.51 -6.49
C PHE A 25 -0.11 -16.39 -6.03
N TYR A 26 1.10 -16.33 -6.58
CA TYR A 26 2.08 -15.29 -6.23
C TYR A 26 1.64 -13.91 -6.72
N ALA A 27 1.18 -13.78 -7.97
CA ALA A 27 0.72 -12.50 -8.51
C ALA A 27 -0.48 -11.96 -7.74
N GLY A 28 -1.49 -12.81 -7.48
CA GLY A 28 -2.67 -12.43 -6.70
C GLY A 28 -2.32 -12.11 -5.25
N GLY A 29 -1.50 -12.95 -4.60
CA GLY A 29 -1.05 -12.73 -3.23
C GLY A 29 -0.27 -11.43 -3.07
N PHE A 30 0.66 -11.14 -3.99
CA PHE A 30 1.43 -9.90 -3.97
C PHE A 30 0.57 -8.66 -4.16
N ALA A 31 -0.41 -8.69 -5.07
CA ALA A 31 -1.35 -7.58 -5.25
C ALA A 31 -2.18 -7.30 -3.98
N ILE A 32 -2.63 -8.35 -3.29
CA ILE A 32 -3.36 -8.21 -2.02
C ILE A 32 -2.46 -7.61 -0.94
N VAL A 33 -1.24 -8.13 -0.76
CA VAL A 33 -0.28 -7.61 0.23
C VAL A 33 0.06 -6.15 -0.06
N TYR A 34 0.31 -5.81 -1.33
CA TYR A 34 0.54 -4.44 -1.76
C TYR A 34 -0.62 -3.53 -1.34
N TYR A 35 -1.85 -3.90 -1.67
CA TYR A 35 -3.04 -3.13 -1.30
C TYR A 35 -3.19 -2.98 0.23
N LEU A 36 -2.93 -4.04 0.99
CA LEU A 36 -3.03 -3.99 2.46
C LEU A 36 -2.01 -3.04 3.08
N ILE A 37 -0.78 -3.02 2.58
CA ILE A 37 0.26 -2.08 3.05
C ILE A 37 -0.15 -0.64 2.73
N GLN A 38 -0.65 -0.36 1.51
CA GLN A 38 -1.17 0.95 1.14
C GLN A 38 -2.29 1.40 2.09
N LYS A 39 -3.24 0.50 2.36
CA LYS A 39 -4.38 0.75 3.25
C LYS A 39 -3.95 0.95 4.71
N PHE A 40 -2.88 0.29 5.14
CA PHE A 40 -2.34 0.48 6.48
C PHE A 40 -1.79 1.90 6.66
N HIS A 41 -0.95 2.37 5.73
CA HIS A 41 -0.41 3.73 5.78
C HIS A 41 -1.50 4.81 5.69
N SER A 42 -2.49 4.65 4.80
CA SER A 42 -3.57 5.64 4.66
C SER A 42 -4.48 5.76 5.89
N ARG A 43 -4.41 4.80 6.81
CA ARG A 43 -5.12 4.85 8.10
C ARG A 43 -4.34 5.59 9.20
N GLY A 44 -3.03 5.79 9.03
CA GLY A 44 -2.18 6.47 10.00
C GLY A 44 -2.57 7.93 10.19
N LEU A 45 -2.46 8.44 11.43
CA LEU A 45 -2.78 9.83 11.75
C LEU A 45 -1.88 10.82 10.98
N TYR A 46 -0.59 10.53 10.86
CA TYR A 46 0.35 11.33 10.07
C TYR A 46 -0.12 11.51 8.63
N TYR A 47 -0.71 10.47 8.02
CA TYR A 47 -1.16 10.48 6.63
C TYR A 47 -2.44 11.31 6.50
N LYS A 48 -3.42 11.04 7.37
CA LYS A 48 -4.71 11.73 7.37
C LYS A 48 -4.54 13.23 7.58
N LEU A 49 -3.76 13.62 8.58
CA LEU A 49 -3.51 15.03 8.89
C LEU A 49 -2.76 15.73 7.75
N ALA A 50 -1.76 15.08 7.15
CA ALA A 50 -1.05 15.66 6.02
C ALA A 50 -1.98 15.90 4.81
N VAL A 51 -2.88 14.95 4.54
CA VAL A 51 -3.89 15.09 3.48
C VAL A 51 -4.89 16.21 3.80
N GLU A 52 -5.36 16.29 5.05
CA GLU A 52 -6.29 17.34 5.48
C GLU A 52 -5.64 18.74 5.42
N GLN A 53 -4.36 18.85 5.79
CA GLN A 53 -3.58 20.07 5.64
C GLN A 53 -3.43 20.46 4.17
N LEU A 54 -3.13 19.50 3.29
CA LEU A 54 -3.06 19.75 1.85
C LEU A 54 -4.41 20.23 1.30
N GLN A 55 -5.51 19.60 1.72
CA GLN A 55 -6.86 19.96 1.31
C GLN A 55 -7.30 21.32 1.83
N SER A 56 -6.83 21.74 3.00
CA SER A 56 -7.17 23.05 3.57
C SER A 56 -6.27 24.18 3.08
N HIS A 57 -5.23 23.89 2.28
CA HIS A 57 -4.28 24.90 1.79
C HIS A 57 -4.69 25.50 0.44
N PRO A 58 -5.13 26.78 0.38
CA PRO A 58 -5.68 27.38 -0.85
C PRO A 58 -4.68 27.41 -2.00
N GLU A 59 -3.41 27.75 -1.73
CA GLU A 59 -2.37 27.82 -2.75
C GLU A 59 -2.08 26.45 -3.38
N ALA A 60 -2.18 25.38 -2.57
CA ALA A 60 -1.97 24.03 -3.08
C ALA A 60 -3.16 23.58 -3.94
N GLN A 61 -4.39 23.94 -3.55
CA GLN A 61 -5.56 23.72 -4.38
C GLN A 61 -5.50 24.51 -5.69
N GLU A 62 -5.00 25.74 -5.66
CA GLU A 62 -4.86 26.55 -6.86
C GLU A 62 -3.82 25.95 -7.83
N ALA A 63 -2.69 25.47 -7.29
CA ALA A 63 -1.61 24.86 -8.06
C ALA A 63 -1.98 23.49 -8.64
N LEU A 64 -2.58 22.60 -7.84
CA LEU A 64 -2.93 21.25 -8.27
C LEU A 64 -4.24 21.23 -9.08
N GLY A 65 -5.22 22.04 -8.70
CA GLY A 65 -6.56 22.09 -9.28
C GLY A 65 -7.49 20.96 -8.78
N PRO A 66 -8.82 21.16 -8.79
CA PRO A 66 -9.79 20.13 -8.38
C PRO A 66 -10.07 19.10 -9.50
N PRO A 67 -10.45 17.85 -9.19
CA PRO A 67 -10.45 17.26 -7.85
C PRO A 67 -9.03 16.89 -7.41
N LEU A 68 -8.76 17.04 -6.11
CA LEU A 68 -7.50 16.57 -5.53
C LEU A 68 -7.54 15.04 -5.41
N ASN A 69 -6.64 14.37 -6.12
CA ASN A 69 -6.45 12.92 -6.10
C ASN A 69 -5.19 12.56 -5.31
N ILE A 70 -5.29 11.49 -4.53
CA ILE A 70 -4.19 10.96 -3.74
C ILE A 70 -3.90 9.56 -4.22
N HIS A 71 -2.66 9.30 -4.59
CA HIS A 71 -2.24 8.04 -5.18
C HIS A 71 -1.52 7.15 -4.16
N TYR A 72 -1.32 5.90 -4.55
CA TYR A 72 -0.57 4.94 -3.76
C TYR A 72 0.88 5.36 -3.55
N LEU A 73 1.37 5.13 -2.34
CA LEU A 73 2.77 5.35 -1.97
C LEU A 73 3.68 4.48 -2.83
N LYS A 74 4.83 5.02 -3.20
CA LYS A 74 5.91 4.20 -3.76
C LYS A 74 6.55 3.39 -2.61
N LEU A 75 6.06 2.18 -2.38
CA LEU A 75 6.45 1.35 -1.22
C LEU A 75 7.94 0.99 -1.19
N ILE A 76 8.62 1.00 -2.34
CA ILE A 76 10.05 0.70 -2.47
C ILE A 76 10.93 1.95 -2.44
N ASP A 77 10.35 3.13 -2.22
CA ASP A 77 11.12 4.37 -2.05
C ASP A 77 11.85 4.34 -0.70
N ARG A 78 13.17 4.52 -0.73
CA ARG A 78 14.01 4.45 0.47
C ARG A 78 13.83 5.65 1.40
N GLU A 79 13.25 6.73 0.89
CA GLU A 79 12.96 7.91 1.69
C GLU A 79 11.63 7.79 2.44
N ASN A 80 10.76 6.84 2.05
CA ASN A 80 9.56 6.51 2.81
C ASN A 80 9.95 5.67 4.03
N PHE A 81 9.72 6.21 5.22
CA PHE A 81 10.09 5.60 6.49
C PHE A 81 9.02 5.88 7.53
N VAL A 82 8.61 4.86 8.28
CA VAL A 82 7.69 5.01 9.41
C VAL A 82 8.15 4.08 10.52
N ASP A 83 8.42 4.64 11.69
CA ASP A 83 8.69 3.89 12.91
C ASP A 83 7.74 4.30 14.05
N ILE A 84 8.13 3.98 15.29
CA ILE A 84 7.30 4.23 16.46
C ILE A 84 7.22 5.73 16.83
N ALA A 85 8.19 6.55 16.45
CA ALA A 85 8.31 7.96 16.83
C ALA A 85 8.18 8.91 15.62
N ASP A 86 8.69 8.52 14.46
CA ASP A 86 8.83 9.34 13.27
C ASP A 86 8.16 8.72 12.04
N ALA A 87 7.61 9.58 11.19
CA ALA A 87 7.06 9.24 9.89
C ALA A 87 7.54 10.24 8.84
N LYS A 88 8.15 9.72 7.77
CA LYS A 88 8.61 10.41 6.57
C LYS A 88 7.96 9.77 5.37
N LEU A 89 7.17 10.52 4.62
CA LEU A 89 6.46 10.00 3.44
C LEU A 89 6.49 10.98 2.28
N LYS A 90 6.53 10.42 1.08
CA LYS A 90 6.27 11.10 -0.19
C LYS A 90 4.97 10.59 -0.76
N ILE A 91 3.89 11.32 -0.54
CA ILE A 91 2.56 10.96 -1.01
C ILE A 91 2.36 11.56 -2.40
N PRO A 92 2.19 10.76 -3.46
CA PRO A 92 1.92 11.33 -4.77
C PRO A 92 0.48 11.86 -4.82
N VAL A 93 0.36 13.09 -5.31
CA VAL A 93 -0.91 13.83 -5.39
C VAL A 93 -1.07 14.42 -6.77
N SER A 94 -2.30 14.56 -7.24
CA SER A 94 -2.57 15.23 -8.50
C SER A 94 -3.89 15.99 -8.46
N GLY A 95 -4.03 16.93 -9.38
CA GLY A 95 -5.28 17.61 -9.66
C GLY A 95 -5.45 17.82 -11.16
N SER A 96 -6.41 18.66 -11.54
CA SER A 96 -6.69 18.94 -12.96
C SER A 96 -5.62 19.79 -13.66
N LYS A 97 -4.81 20.54 -12.91
CA LYS A 97 -3.79 21.44 -13.45
C LYS A 97 -2.39 20.83 -13.41
N SER A 98 -2.04 20.16 -12.31
CA SER A 98 -0.71 19.63 -12.11
C SER A 98 -0.68 18.41 -11.18
N GLU A 99 0.47 17.74 -11.15
CA GLU A 99 0.78 16.63 -10.24
C GLU A 99 2.05 16.93 -9.45
N GLY A 100 2.20 16.26 -8.30
CA GLY A 100 3.34 16.49 -7.42
C GLY A 100 3.47 15.47 -6.30
N LEU A 101 4.38 15.75 -5.38
CA LEU A 101 4.63 14.95 -4.19
C LEU A 101 4.39 15.80 -2.95
N LEU A 102 3.51 15.33 -2.07
CA LEU A 102 3.37 15.85 -0.73
C LEU A 102 4.42 15.20 0.16
N TYR A 103 5.41 15.99 0.57
CA TYR A 103 6.44 15.58 1.53
C TYR A 103 5.91 15.75 2.94
N VAL A 104 5.86 14.65 3.68
CA VAL A 104 5.34 14.60 5.04
C VAL A 104 6.47 14.27 6.00
N HIS A 105 6.61 15.07 7.05
CA HIS A 105 7.42 14.76 8.21
C HIS A 105 6.56 14.92 9.45
N SER A 106 6.45 13.86 10.24
CA SER A 106 5.68 13.85 11.47
C SER A 106 6.47 13.12 12.55
N SER A 107 6.50 13.70 13.75
CA SER A 107 7.13 13.13 14.93
C SER A 107 6.10 13.10 16.06
N ARG A 108 6.16 12.09 16.93
CA ARG A 108 5.39 12.06 18.18
C ARG A 108 6.30 11.78 19.36
N GLY A 109 5.90 12.23 20.56
CA GLY A 109 6.59 11.86 21.80
C GLY A 109 6.71 10.35 21.89
N GLY A 110 7.94 9.86 22.03
CA GLY A 110 8.21 8.42 22.13
C GLY A 110 7.64 7.85 23.42
N PRO A 111 7.31 6.55 23.47
CA PRO A 111 6.83 5.91 24.70
C PRO A 111 7.91 5.80 25.80
N PHE A 112 9.13 6.26 25.55
CA PHE A 112 10.29 6.20 26.44
C PHE A 112 10.84 7.59 26.80
N GLN A 113 10.06 8.65 26.60
CA GLN A 113 10.36 9.98 27.12
C GLN A 113 9.85 10.14 28.55
#